data_AF-A0A5C6G8L7-F1
#
_entry.id   AF-A0A5C6G8L7-F1
#
_cell.length_a   1.000
_cell.length_b   1.000
_cell.length_c   1.000
_cell.angle_alpha   90.00
_cell.angle_beta   90.00
_cell.angle_gamma   90.00
#
_symmetry.space_group_name_H-M   'P 1'
#
loop_
_entity.id
_entity.type
_entity.pdbx_description
1 polymer ?
#
loop_
_entity_poly.entity_id
_entity_poly.type
_entity_poly.pdbx_seq_one_letter_code
_entity_poly.pdbx_strand_id
1 'polypeptide(L)'
;MSHPPSDEELYDKQVPRPAKSPAKAAQIQTQNRRREFLERNPSYLVNLDHELADPVLYERLVKRHQTSAERQQEGQAKGYGRVLEADLARGETRLSAIATEAAGEQREDMTQAKPKWHAASDIDNPWDAAAGSKEHGVELWREFLRERFIRGGDEDFDYTRIDGNEEFDVVVRRDEEDRWFDDEEPSWVGHGGEAGETGVQDF
;
A
#
# COMPACT_ATOMS: atom_id res chain seq x y z
N MET A 1 -48.25 13.10 30.57
CA MET A 1 -47.08 14.00 30.47
C MET A 1 -45.94 13.15 29.96
N SER A 2 -45.64 13.20 28.66
CA SER A 2 -44.51 12.47 28.09
C SER A 2 -43.23 13.25 28.38
N HIS A 3 -42.28 12.61 29.06
CA HIS A 3 -40.95 13.17 29.23
C HIS A 3 -40.20 13.20 27.89
N PRO A 4 -39.43 14.25 27.60
CA PRO A 4 -38.49 14.22 26.49
C PRO A 4 -37.40 13.17 26.76
N PRO A 5 -36.93 12.44 25.73
CA PRO A 5 -35.82 11.50 25.89
C PRO A 5 -34.57 12.26 26.34
N SER A 6 -33.87 11.71 27.34
CA SER A 6 -32.63 12.23 27.89
C SER A 6 -31.51 12.17 26.85
N ASP A 7 -30.66 13.22 26.80
CA ASP A 7 -29.52 13.34 25.87
C ASP A 7 -28.53 12.16 25.91
N GLU A 8 -28.58 11.32 26.96
CA GLU A 8 -27.79 10.08 27.08
C GLU A 8 -28.25 8.97 26.11
N GLU A 9 -29.51 8.93 25.68
CA GLU A 9 -30.00 7.92 24.72
C GLU A 9 -29.61 8.22 23.26
N LEU A 10 -29.20 9.46 22.96
CA LEU A 10 -28.84 9.90 21.61
C LEU A 10 -27.47 9.39 21.15
N TYR A 11 -26.60 9.00 22.07
CA TYR A 11 -25.25 8.51 21.77
C TYR A 11 -25.13 6.97 21.80
N ASP A 12 -26.20 6.26 22.15
CA ASP A 12 -26.17 4.81 22.38
C ASP A 12 -26.30 3.97 21.10
N LYS A 13 -26.64 4.62 19.97
CA LYS A 13 -26.74 3.96 18.66
C LYS A 13 -25.74 4.58 17.70
N GLN A 14 -24.68 3.83 17.38
CA GLN A 14 -23.76 4.20 16.31
C GLN A 14 -24.55 4.38 15.01
N VAL A 15 -24.66 5.63 14.55
CA VAL A 15 -25.31 5.93 13.28
C VAL A 15 -24.48 5.29 12.16
N PRO A 16 -25.05 4.43 11.32
CA PRO A 16 -24.32 3.80 10.22
C PRO A 16 -23.70 4.87 9.33
N ARG A 17 -22.42 4.69 8.98
CA ARG A 17 -21.75 5.61 8.05
C ARG A 17 -22.52 5.63 6.71
N PRO A 18 -22.68 6.81 6.09
CA PRO A 18 -23.33 6.90 4.79
C PRO A 18 -22.59 6.04 3.77
N ALA A 19 -23.34 5.42 2.86
CA ALA A 19 -22.78 4.58 1.81
C ALA A 19 -21.79 5.38 0.95
N LYS A 20 -20.67 4.74 0.57
CA LYS A 20 -19.66 5.34 -0.30
C LYS A 20 -20.27 5.62 -1.67
N SER A 21 -19.84 6.68 -2.35
CA SER A 21 -20.26 6.95 -3.72
C SER A 21 -19.82 5.82 -4.66
N PRO A 22 -20.54 5.54 -5.76
CA PRO A 22 -20.19 4.47 -6.71
C PRO A 22 -18.75 4.60 -7.24
N ALA A 23 -18.33 5.83 -7.55
CA ALA A 23 -16.97 6.11 -7.99
C ALA A 23 -15.91 5.77 -6.92
N LYS A 24 -16.20 6.08 -5.64
CA LYS A 24 -15.28 5.76 -4.54
C LYS A 24 -15.23 4.26 -4.27
N ALA A 25 -16.37 3.56 -4.39
CA ALA A 25 -16.43 2.11 -4.26
C ALA A 25 -15.63 1.42 -5.37
N ALA A 26 -15.78 1.82 -6.64
CA ALA A 26 -15.01 1.29 -7.76
C ALA A 26 -13.50 1.55 -7.61
N GLN A 27 -13.11 2.73 -7.13
CA GLN A 27 -11.71 3.04 -6.82
C GLN A 27 -11.15 2.10 -5.74
N ILE A 28 -11.89 1.88 -4.64
CA ILE A 28 -11.47 0.98 -3.56
C ILE A 28 -11.35 -0.46 -4.06
N GLN A 29 -12.32 -0.92 -4.85
CA GLN A 29 -12.27 -2.26 -5.45
C GLN A 29 -11.02 -2.42 -6.32
N THR A 30 -10.74 -1.46 -7.20
CA THR A 30 -9.52 -1.45 -8.02
C THR A 30 -8.26 -1.52 -7.15
N GLN A 31 -8.17 -0.70 -6.11
CA GLN A 31 -7.02 -0.73 -5.20
C GLN A 31 -6.89 -2.06 -4.44
N ASN A 32 -8.01 -2.67 -4.03
CA ASN A 32 -8.00 -3.97 -3.36
C ASN A 32 -7.51 -5.08 -4.29
N ARG A 33 -7.98 -5.10 -5.55
CA ARG A 33 -7.49 -6.06 -6.55
C ARG A 33 -5.98 -5.92 -6.77
N ARG A 34 -5.48 -4.69 -6.85
CA ARG A 34 -4.04 -4.42 -6.98
C ARG A 34 -3.24 -4.83 -5.75
N ARG A 35 -3.78 -4.67 -4.53
CA ARG A 35 -3.15 -5.19 -3.30
C ARG A 35 -3.05 -6.71 -3.33
N GLU A 36 -4.14 -7.39 -3.68
CA GLU A 36 -4.16 -8.84 -3.79
C GLU A 36 -3.14 -9.33 -4.84
N PHE A 37 -3.01 -8.63 -5.97
CA PHE A 37 -1.97 -8.96 -6.96
C PHE A 37 -0.56 -8.89 -6.35
N LEU A 38 -0.24 -7.84 -5.57
CA LEU A 38 1.08 -7.70 -4.94
C LEU A 38 1.36 -8.80 -3.92
N GLU A 39 0.35 -9.19 -3.11
CA GLU A 39 0.48 -10.30 -2.15
C GLU A 39 0.82 -11.62 -2.86
N ARG A 40 0.19 -11.87 -4.02
CA ARG A 40 0.48 -13.06 -4.83
C ARG A 40 1.78 -12.98 -5.63
N ASN A 41 2.31 -11.79 -5.85
CA ASN A 41 3.47 -11.53 -6.71
C ASN A 41 4.56 -10.73 -5.97
N PRO A 42 5.17 -11.29 -4.90
CA PRO A 42 6.20 -10.60 -4.13
C PRO A 42 7.45 -10.28 -4.97
N SER A 43 7.65 -10.97 -6.09
CA SER A 43 8.74 -10.72 -7.03
C SER A 43 8.69 -9.32 -7.65
N TYR A 44 7.52 -8.69 -7.74
CA TYR A 44 7.37 -7.32 -8.24
C TYR A 44 8.20 -6.36 -7.38
N LEU A 45 8.05 -6.38 -6.04
CA LEU A 45 8.71 -5.45 -5.13
C LEU A 45 10.24 -5.60 -5.03
N VAL A 46 10.80 -6.71 -5.53
CA VAL A 46 12.25 -6.95 -5.57
C VAL A 46 12.85 -6.74 -6.95
N ASN A 47 12.03 -6.39 -7.95
CA ASN A 47 12.53 -6.15 -9.30
C ASN A 47 13.47 -4.94 -9.31
N LEU A 48 14.67 -5.15 -9.85
CA LEU A 48 15.72 -4.15 -9.97
C LEU A 48 15.36 -3.00 -10.91
N ASP A 49 14.46 -3.23 -11.87
CA ASP A 49 14.00 -2.20 -12.82
C ASP A 49 13.24 -1.07 -12.10
N HIS A 50 12.69 -1.32 -10.92
CA HIS A 50 11.98 -0.31 -10.16
C HIS A 50 12.87 0.83 -9.66
N GLU A 51 14.20 0.67 -9.63
CA GLU A 51 15.11 1.81 -9.34
C GLU A 51 14.79 3.02 -10.22
N LEU A 52 14.37 2.78 -11.47
CA LEU A 52 14.06 3.84 -12.43
C LEU A 52 12.74 4.56 -12.15
N ALA A 53 11.87 3.99 -11.30
CA ALA A 53 10.64 4.65 -10.87
C ALA A 53 10.96 5.95 -10.10
N ASP A 54 12.00 5.92 -9.27
CA ASP A 54 12.57 7.11 -8.65
C ASP A 54 14.05 6.91 -8.27
N PRO A 55 14.98 7.27 -9.17
CA PRO A 55 16.41 7.06 -8.94
C PRO A 55 16.98 7.85 -7.76
N VAL A 56 16.40 9.01 -7.44
CA VAL A 56 16.90 9.88 -6.37
C VAL A 56 16.45 9.35 -5.01
N LEU A 57 15.18 8.94 -4.92
CA LEU A 57 14.64 8.27 -3.74
C LEU A 57 15.37 6.96 -3.47
N TYR A 58 15.61 6.14 -4.49
CA TYR A 58 16.36 4.89 -4.37
C TYR A 58 17.82 5.13 -3.91
N GLU A 59 18.49 6.16 -4.43
CA GLU A 59 19.84 6.53 -3.98
C GLU A 59 19.84 6.90 -2.48
N ARG A 60 18.87 7.72 -2.06
CA ARG A 60 18.73 8.22 -0.69
C ARG A 60 18.40 7.12 0.30
N LEU A 61 17.43 6.26 -0.02
CA LEU A 61 16.93 5.22 0.89
C LEU A 61 17.81 3.98 0.88
N VAL A 62 18.31 3.54 -0.28
CA VAL A 62 18.98 2.24 -0.43
C VAL A 62 20.48 2.41 -0.65
N LYS A 63 20.90 3.09 -1.74
CA LYS A 63 22.34 3.11 -2.14
C LYS A 63 23.25 3.75 -1.11
N ARG A 64 22.78 4.78 -0.37
CA ARG A 64 23.55 5.43 0.71
C ARG A 64 23.99 4.46 1.81
N HIS A 65 23.21 3.41 2.06
CA HIS A 65 23.49 2.40 3.09
C HIS A 65 24.20 1.15 2.56
N GLN A 66 24.45 1.05 1.26
CA GLN A 66 25.16 -0.07 0.65
C GLN A 66 26.68 0.09 0.74
N THR A 67 27.37 -1.04 0.88
CA THR A 67 28.84 -1.08 0.79
C THR A 67 29.32 -1.03 -0.66
N SER A 68 30.60 -0.71 -0.89
CA SER A 68 31.19 -0.71 -2.24
C SER A 68 31.12 -2.09 -2.91
N ALA A 69 31.26 -3.17 -2.15
CA ALA A 69 31.15 -4.53 -2.66
C ALA A 69 29.72 -4.84 -3.14
N GLU A 70 28.71 -4.43 -2.38
CA GLU A 70 27.30 -4.61 -2.75
C GLU A 70 26.93 -3.82 -4.00
N ARG A 71 27.37 -2.55 -4.09
CA ARG A 71 27.14 -1.72 -5.29
C ARG A 71 27.78 -2.33 -6.54
N GLN A 72 28.98 -2.91 -6.41
CA GLN A 72 29.65 -3.57 -7.51
C GLN A 72 28.89 -4.81 -7.97
N GLN A 73 28.39 -5.62 -7.03
CA GLN A 73 27.57 -6.80 -7.34
C GLN A 73 26.24 -6.40 -8.00
N GLU A 74 25.58 -5.38 -7.49
CA GLU A 74 24.33 -4.87 -8.06
C GLU A 74 24.55 -4.28 -9.46
N GLY A 75 25.61 -3.50 -9.66
CA GLY A 75 25.98 -2.97 -10.97
C GLY A 75 26.30 -4.07 -11.99
N GLN A 76 26.93 -5.17 -11.54
CA GLN A 76 27.15 -6.35 -12.37
C GLN A 76 25.84 -7.07 -12.72
N ALA A 77 24.93 -7.22 -11.77
CA ALA A 77 23.64 -7.85 -11.99
C ALA A 77 22.73 -7.04 -12.95
N LYS A 78 22.76 -5.70 -12.83
CA LYS A 78 21.97 -4.77 -13.66
C LYS A 78 22.53 -4.58 -15.07
N GLY A 79 23.85 -4.71 -15.21
CA GLY A 79 24.56 -4.37 -16.43
C GLY A 79 24.76 -2.86 -16.61
N TYR A 80 25.68 -2.50 -17.50
CA TYR A 80 26.13 -1.12 -17.68
C TYR A 80 25.02 -0.15 -18.15
N GLY A 81 24.10 -0.61 -19.01
CA GLY A 81 23.04 0.23 -19.57
C GLY A 81 22.08 0.77 -18.50
N ARG A 82 21.62 -0.11 -17.58
CA ARG A 82 20.73 0.28 -16.48
C ARG A 82 21.40 1.22 -15.49
N VAL A 83 22.67 0.98 -15.19
CA VAL A 83 23.46 1.88 -14.33
C VAL A 83 23.56 3.27 -14.97
N LEU A 84 23.85 3.34 -16.27
CA LEU A 84 23.93 4.60 -16.99
C LEU A 84 22.59 5.34 -17.06
N GLU A 85 21.49 4.63 -17.29
CA GLU A 85 20.14 5.20 -17.32
C GLU A 85 19.78 5.83 -15.98
N ALA A 86 20.02 5.12 -14.88
CA ALA A 86 19.81 5.65 -13.54
C ALA A 86 20.70 6.87 -13.26
N ASP A 87 21.97 6.85 -13.70
CA ASP A 87 22.90 7.97 -13.50
C ASP A 87 22.48 9.22 -14.30
N LEU A 88 22.00 9.02 -15.54
CA LEU A 88 21.48 10.08 -16.40
C LEU A 88 20.23 10.73 -15.79
N ALA A 89 19.26 9.92 -15.36
CA ALA A 89 18.05 10.42 -14.71
C ALA A 89 18.37 11.26 -13.45
N ARG A 90 19.33 10.82 -12.63
CA ARG A 90 19.78 11.61 -11.45
C ARG A 90 20.49 12.89 -11.85
N GLY A 91 21.28 12.86 -12.92
CA GLY A 91 21.91 14.05 -13.49
C GLY A 91 20.88 15.08 -13.94
N GLU A 92 19.82 14.65 -14.61
CA GLU A 92 18.72 15.51 -15.06
C GLU A 92 17.97 16.16 -13.89
N THR A 93 17.69 15.41 -12.81
CA THR A 93 17.08 15.98 -11.60
C THR A 93 17.98 17.05 -10.98
N ARG A 94 19.29 16.80 -10.88
CA ARG A 94 20.25 17.78 -10.33
C ARG A 94 20.34 19.03 -11.20
N LEU A 95 20.35 18.88 -12.53
CA LEU A 95 20.38 20.01 -13.46
C LEU A 95 19.09 20.84 -13.37
N SER A 96 17.93 20.17 -13.30
CA SER A 96 16.65 20.83 -13.10
C SER A 96 16.62 21.64 -11.80
N ALA A 97 17.11 21.07 -10.70
CA ALA A 97 17.21 21.77 -9.41
C ALA A 97 18.14 22.99 -9.46
N ILE A 98 19.29 22.90 -10.14
CA ILE A 98 20.19 24.05 -10.33
C ILE A 98 19.50 25.12 -11.20
N ALA A 99 18.74 24.72 -12.21
CA ALA A 99 18.03 25.63 -13.09
C ALA A 99 16.92 26.39 -12.34
N THR A 100 16.15 25.73 -11.47
CA THR A 100 15.14 26.38 -10.63
C THR A 100 15.78 27.32 -9.61
N GLU A 101 16.90 26.92 -8.99
CA GLU A 101 17.70 27.80 -8.12
C GLU A 101 18.19 29.06 -8.87
N ALA A 102 18.69 28.89 -10.10
CA ALA A 102 19.16 30.00 -10.93
C ALA A 102 18.02 30.93 -11.39
N ALA A 103 16.79 30.42 -11.50
CA ALA A 103 15.60 31.20 -11.82
C ALA A 103 15.07 32.03 -10.65
N GLY A 104 15.66 31.91 -9.45
CA GLY A 104 15.27 32.68 -8.26
C GLY A 104 13.97 32.21 -7.61
N GLU A 105 13.48 31.03 -7.98
CA GLU A 105 12.38 30.36 -7.28
C GLU A 105 12.87 29.96 -5.87
N GLN A 106 12.05 30.19 -4.84
CA GLN A 106 12.48 29.94 -3.45
C GLN A 106 12.90 28.49 -3.27
N ARG A 107 14.06 28.28 -2.64
CA ARG A 107 14.57 26.97 -2.21
C ARG A 107 13.53 26.27 -1.33
N GLU A 108 12.81 25.30 -1.87
CA GLU A 108 12.48 24.12 -1.08
C GLU A 108 13.78 23.31 -0.89
N ASP A 109 14.05 22.86 0.33
CA ASP A 109 15.32 22.24 0.75
C ASP A 109 15.82 21.18 -0.27
N MET A 110 17.01 21.41 -0.82
CA MET A 110 17.66 20.60 -1.86
C MET A 110 17.91 19.14 -1.45
N THR A 111 17.72 18.80 -0.17
CA THR A 111 17.80 17.44 0.38
C THR A 111 16.50 16.64 0.23
N GLN A 112 15.40 17.29 -0.15
CA GLN A 112 14.08 16.71 -0.38
C GLN A 112 13.71 16.85 -1.86
N ALA A 113 14.48 16.21 -2.75
CA ALA A 113 14.00 15.99 -4.11
C ALA A 113 12.70 15.17 -4.01
N LYS A 114 11.60 15.88 -4.26
CA LYS A 114 10.25 15.35 -4.30
C LYS A 114 10.18 14.24 -5.36
N PRO A 115 9.61 13.07 -5.03
CA PRO A 115 9.65 11.94 -5.94
C PRO A 115 8.98 12.25 -7.28
N LYS A 116 9.46 11.68 -8.38
CA LYS A 116 8.89 11.93 -9.73
C LYS A 116 7.41 11.59 -9.77
N TRP A 117 7.02 10.56 -9.01
CA TRP A 117 5.63 10.19 -8.76
C TRP A 117 5.18 10.67 -7.38
N HIS A 118 4.04 11.35 -7.34
CA HIS A 118 3.43 11.90 -6.13
C HIS A 118 2.06 11.28 -5.86
N ALA A 119 1.80 10.92 -4.60
CA ALA A 119 0.50 10.47 -4.20
C ALA A 119 -0.43 11.69 -4.01
N ALA A 120 -1.67 11.64 -4.49
CA ALA A 120 -2.58 12.81 -4.39
C ALA A 120 -2.96 13.26 -2.95
N SER A 121 -2.41 12.62 -1.90
CA SER A 121 -2.71 12.87 -0.48
C SER A 121 -1.48 13.35 0.31
N ASP A 122 -0.47 13.89 -0.39
CA ASP A 122 0.88 14.21 0.08
C ASP A 122 0.93 15.34 1.13
N ILE A 123 0.85 14.98 2.42
CA ILE A 123 1.46 15.82 3.46
C ILE A 123 2.52 15.04 4.27
N ASP A 124 2.40 13.72 4.42
CA ASP A 124 3.36 12.95 5.22
C ASP A 124 3.56 11.53 4.66
N ASN A 125 4.28 11.37 3.55
CA ASN A 125 4.59 10.01 3.10
C ASN A 125 5.71 9.39 3.96
N PRO A 126 5.60 8.11 4.36
CA PRO A 126 6.62 7.45 5.17
C PRO A 126 8.03 7.50 4.54
N TRP A 127 8.11 7.40 3.21
CA TRP A 127 9.37 7.40 2.48
C TRP A 127 10.03 8.77 2.36
N ASP A 128 9.36 9.86 2.74
CA ASP A 128 9.98 11.20 2.78
C ASP A 128 10.97 11.32 3.94
N ALA A 129 10.81 10.50 4.99
CA ALA A 129 11.75 10.41 6.09
C ALA A 129 13.12 9.84 5.66
N ALA A 130 14.18 10.18 6.40
CA ALA A 130 15.49 9.58 6.20
C ALA A 130 15.51 8.14 6.73
N ALA A 131 16.09 7.22 5.96
CA ALA A 131 16.29 5.85 6.40
C ALA A 131 17.35 5.77 7.50
N GLY A 132 17.02 5.13 8.62
CA GLY A 132 17.96 4.92 9.73
C GLY A 132 18.95 3.77 9.51
N SER A 133 18.60 2.82 8.64
CA SER A 133 19.43 1.67 8.27
C SER A 133 19.14 1.22 6.83
N LYS A 134 19.94 0.28 6.32
CA LYS A 134 19.73 -0.34 5.01
C LYS A 134 18.37 -1.05 4.95
N GLU A 135 18.05 -1.85 5.96
CA GLU A 135 16.82 -2.62 6.05
C GLU A 135 15.61 -1.69 6.09
N HIS A 136 15.69 -0.63 6.90
CA HIS A 136 14.67 0.40 6.97
C HIS A 136 14.49 1.11 5.61
N GLY A 137 15.58 1.44 4.93
CA GLY A 137 15.53 2.07 3.62
C GLY A 137 14.90 1.19 2.54
N VAL A 138 15.19 -0.12 2.56
CA VAL A 138 14.54 -1.09 1.69
C VAL A 138 13.04 -1.20 1.99
N GLU A 139 12.63 -1.14 3.26
CA GLU A 139 11.22 -1.17 3.62
C GLU A 139 10.48 0.09 3.14
N LEU A 140 11.04 1.28 3.37
CA LEU A 140 10.48 2.53 2.86
C LEU A 140 10.38 2.54 1.33
N TRP A 141 11.38 1.98 0.65
CA TRP A 141 11.37 1.82 -0.80
C TRP A 141 10.25 0.87 -1.26
N ARG A 142 10.02 -0.23 -0.54
CA ARG A 142 8.90 -1.15 -0.84
C ARG A 142 7.55 -0.50 -0.58
N GLU A 143 7.41 0.27 0.49
CA GLU A 143 6.19 1.05 0.76
C GLU A 143 5.89 2.03 -0.39
N PHE A 144 6.91 2.76 -0.86
CA PHE A 144 6.78 3.62 -2.03
C PHE A 144 6.30 2.86 -3.27
N LEU A 145 6.93 1.72 -3.59
CA LEU A 145 6.54 0.91 -4.74
C LEU A 145 5.13 0.33 -4.60
N ARG A 146 4.73 -0.08 -3.39
CA ARG A 146 3.39 -0.56 -3.09
C ARG A 146 2.35 0.53 -3.35
N GLU A 147 2.52 1.71 -2.78
CA GLU A 147 1.58 2.82 -2.98
C GLU A 147 1.56 3.29 -4.44
N ARG A 148 2.73 3.41 -5.09
CA ARG A 148 2.83 3.70 -6.52
C ARG A 148 2.02 2.70 -7.34
N PHE A 149 2.19 1.40 -7.10
CA PHE A 149 1.47 0.38 -7.85
C PHE A 149 -0.04 0.39 -7.58
N ILE A 150 -0.45 0.43 -6.31
CA ILE A 150 -1.87 0.39 -5.91
C ILE A 150 -2.62 1.58 -6.52
N ARG A 151 -2.00 2.75 -6.59
CA ARG A 151 -2.61 3.96 -7.15
C ARG A 151 -2.50 4.07 -8.66
N GLY A 152 -1.80 3.16 -9.34
CA GLY A 152 -1.71 3.15 -10.80
C GLY A 152 -0.58 4.00 -11.36
N GLY A 153 0.43 4.28 -10.54
CA GLY A 153 1.60 5.05 -10.91
C GLY A 153 2.66 4.27 -11.67
N ASP A 154 2.47 2.96 -11.90
CA ASP A 154 3.36 2.17 -12.73
C ASP A 154 2.95 2.14 -14.20
N GLU A 155 3.42 3.11 -14.98
CA GLU A 155 3.08 3.28 -16.39
C GLU A 155 3.50 2.09 -17.28
N ASP A 156 4.53 1.35 -16.87
CA ASP A 156 5.02 0.17 -17.58
C ASP A 156 4.16 -1.08 -17.32
N PHE A 157 3.27 -1.04 -16.32
CA PHE A 157 2.44 -2.18 -15.95
C PHE A 157 1.06 -2.13 -16.61
N ASP A 158 0.66 -3.25 -17.21
CA ASP A 158 -0.66 -3.42 -17.82
C ASP A 158 -1.74 -3.74 -16.76
N TYR A 159 -2.29 -2.68 -16.16
CA TYR A 159 -3.33 -2.78 -15.13
C TYR A 159 -4.63 -3.43 -15.61
N THR A 160 -4.89 -3.51 -16.91
CA THR A 160 -6.13 -4.12 -17.43
C THR A 160 -6.26 -5.59 -17.05
N ARG A 161 -5.13 -6.27 -16.80
CA ARG A 161 -5.06 -7.68 -16.39
C ARG A 161 -5.56 -7.94 -14.97
N ILE A 162 -5.60 -6.90 -14.13
CA ILE A 162 -5.95 -7.02 -12.72
C ILE A 162 -7.19 -6.20 -12.37
N ASP A 163 -7.32 -4.99 -12.91
CA ASP A 163 -8.39 -4.06 -12.56
C ASP A 163 -9.77 -4.59 -12.94
N GLY A 164 -9.87 -5.42 -13.97
CA GLY A 164 -11.11 -6.07 -14.41
C GLY A 164 -11.26 -7.53 -13.97
N ASN A 165 -10.33 -8.07 -13.17
CA ASN A 165 -10.31 -9.49 -12.84
C ASN A 165 -10.86 -9.75 -11.43
N GLU A 166 -12.02 -10.39 -11.37
CA GLU A 166 -12.74 -10.73 -10.12
C GLU A 166 -12.03 -11.78 -9.27
N GLU A 167 -11.05 -12.52 -9.81
CA GLU A 167 -10.22 -13.45 -9.03
C GLU A 167 -9.48 -12.74 -7.88
N PHE A 168 -9.19 -11.45 -8.06
CA PHE A 168 -8.54 -10.59 -7.08
C PHE A 168 -9.52 -9.93 -6.10
N ASP A 169 -10.84 -10.15 -6.24
CA ASP A 169 -11.85 -9.66 -5.29
C ASP A 169 -11.91 -10.53 -4.00
N VAL A 170 -10.75 -10.90 -3.46
CA VAL A 170 -10.65 -11.72 -2.24
C VAL A 170 -11.25 -10.99 -1.04
N VAL A 171 -10.94 -9.70 -0.89
CA VAL A 171 -11.47 -8.88 0.21
C VAL A 171 -12.99 -8.76 0.12
N VAL A 172 -13.53 -8.52 -1.09
CA VAL A 172 -14.98 -8.39 -1.28
C VAL A 172 -15.69 -9.70 -0.97
N ARG A 173 -15.17 -10.83 -1.47
CA ARG A 173 -15.73 -12.15 -1.15
C ARG A 173 -15.73 -12.43 0.35
N ARG A 174 -14.62 -12.14 1.03
CA ARG A 174 -14.53 -12.31 2.48
C ARG A 174 -15.52 -11.40 3.22
N ASP A 175 -15.63 -10.13 2.84
CA ASP A 175 -16.59 -9.19 3.45
C ASP A 175 -18.05 -9.63 3.24
N GLU A 176 -18.35 -10.31 2.13
CA GLU A 176 -19.66 -10.89 1.84
C GLU A 176 -19.92 -12.17 2.66
N GLU A 177 -18.91 -13.03 2.78
CA GLU A 177 -18.96 -14.23 3.63
C GLU A 177 -19.14 -13.86 5.11
N ASP A 178 -18.32 -12.93 5.62
CA ASP A 178 -18.41 -12.45 7.01
C ASP A 178 -19.83 -11.89 7.29
N ARG A 179 -20.41 -11.13 6.35
CA ARG A 179 -21.80 -10.64 6.48
C ARG A 179 -22.82 -11.78 6.46
N TRP A 180 -22.62 -12.79 5.62
CA TRP A 180 -23.51 -13.95 5.57
C TRP A 180 -23.48 -14.75 6.88
N PHE A 181 -22.30 -14.94 7.48
CA PHE A 181 -22.16 -15.58 8.79
C PHE A 181 -22.81 -14.77 9.92
N ASP A 182 -22.67 -13.44 9.90
CA ASP A 182 -23.31 -12.56 10.90
C ASP A 182 -24.85 -12.60 10.80
N ASP A 183 -25.40 -12.74 9.59
CA ASP A 183 -26.84 -12.84 9.33
C ASP A 183 -27.41 -14.27 9.59
N GLU A 184 -26.56 -15.30 9.72
CA GLU A 184 -26.98 -16.67 9.99
C GLU A 184 -27.24 -16.87 11.50
N GLU A 185 -28.50 -17.09 11.89
CA GLU A 185 -28.80 -17.50 13.26
C GLU A 185 -28.28 -18.93 13.53
N PRO A 186 -27.43 -19.15 14.55
CA PRO A 186 -26.87 -20.48 14.81
C PRO A 186 -27.98 -21.48 15.15
N SER A 187 -28.20 -22.45 14.25
CA SER A 187 -29.12 -23.55 14.49
C SER A 187 -28.38 -24.75 15.09
N TRP A 188 -28.75 -25.17 16.28
CA TRP A 188 -28.24 -26.42 16.87
C TRP A 188 -28.95 -27.61 16.22
N VAL A 189 -28.19 -28.47 15.53
CA VAL A 189 -28.70 -29.78 15.09
C VAL A 189 -28.88 -30.65 16.33
N GLY A 190 -30.06 -30.58 16.94
CA GLY A 190 -30.39 -31.37 18.11
C GLY A 190 -31.48 -30.78 18.98
N HIS A 191 -32.68 -30.60 18.43
CA HIS A 191 -33.89 -30.53 19.26
C HIS A 191 -34.81 -31.73 18.98
N GLY A 192 -34.23 -32.93 19.11
CA GLY A 192 -34.96 -34.11 19.55
C GLY A 192 -34.60 -34.28 21.02
N GLY A 193 -35.55 -34.08 21.93
CA GLY A 193 -35.30 -34.13 23.37
C GLY A 193 -34.82 -35.51 23.81
N GLU A 194 -33.53 -35.64 24.09
CA GLU A 194 -33.00 -36.64 25.01
C GLU A 194 -32.05 -35.92 25.95
N ALA A 195 -32.44 -35.87 27.22
CA ALA A 195 -31.59 -35.40 28.29
C ALA A 195 -30.29 -36.21 28.24
N GLY A 196 -29.17 -35.52 28.09
CA GLY A 196 -27.85 -36.13 28.20
C GLY A 196 -27.71 -36.73 29.59
N GLU A 197 -27.84 -38.06 29.69
CA GLU A 197 -27.22 -38.85 30.74
C GLU A 197 -25.71 -38.73 30.54
N THR A 198 -25.13 -37.60 30.95
CA THR A 198 -23.69 -37.50 31.13
C THR A 198 -23.36 -38.38 32.34
N GLY A 199 -22.94 -39.61 32.05
CA GLY A 199 -22.47 -40.58 33.03
C GLY A 199 -21.31 -40.00 33.82
N VAL A 200 -21.62 -39.49 35.01
CA VAL A 200 -20.65 -39.39 36.10
C VAL A 200 -20.45 -40.81 36.61
N GLN A 201 -19.36 -41.46 36.19
CA GLN A 201 -18.89 -42.68 36.81
C GLN A 201 -18.25 -42.31 38.15
N ASP A 202 -18.92 -42.68 39.24
CA ASP A 202 -18.30 -42.74 40.57
C ASP A 202 -17.12 -43.72 40.51
N PHE A 203 -15.96 -43.28 41.02
CA PHE A 203 -14.80 -44.12 41.34
C PHE A 203 -14.64 -44.16 42.87
#